data_AF-A0A388TC26-F1
#
_entry.id   AF-A0A388TC26-F1
#
_cell.length_a   1.000
_cell.length_b   1.000
_cell.length_c   1.000
_cell.angle_alpha   90.00
_cell.angle_beta   90.00
_cell.angle_gamma   90.00
#
_symmetry.space_group_name_H-M   'P 1'
#
loop_
_entity.id
_entity.type
_entity.pdbx_description
1 polymer ?
#
loop_
_entity_poly.entity_id
_entity_poly.type
_entity_poly.pdbx_seq_one_letter_code
_entity_poly.pdbx_strand_id
1 'polypeptide(L)'
;MTLNVNQFGLSNLPGNLALTTGFNNVISCLYNPTLDEDNTLLPGEAVKLIDLGASDVSSTAPIVGKRSAATDTSLWGVVVRTAKSSTTKPGSIVDVARNGTVISLVATAPLNRGALLTPDFANPGNVIVANNATADVAVLGVALDKAVKAGDIIRVEINTYVWLTPPPDPGSGG
;
A
#
# COMPACT_ATOMS: atom_id res chain seq x y z
N MET A 1 -7.21 -39.01 18.76
CA MET A 1 -6.45 -37.99 18.01
C MET A 1 -6.82 -36.63 18.59
N THR A 2 -5.92 -35.99 19.34
CA THR A 2 -6.16 -34.65 19.88
C THR A 2 -5.86 -33.65 18.78
N LEU A 3 -6.91 -33.13 18.15
CA LEU A 3 -6.77 -32.03 17.19
C LEU A 3 -6.31 -30.80 18.00
N ASN A 4 -5.12 -30.26 17.68
CA ASN A 4 -4.69 -28.99 18.26
C ASN A 4 -5.71 -27.93 17.82
N VAL A 5 -6.27 -27.18 18.77
CA VAL A 5 -7.29 -26.14 18.52
C VAL A 5 -6.76 -25.07 17.55
N ASN A 6 -5.44 -24.91 17.43
CA ASN A 6 -4.77 -24.01 16.48
C ASN A 6 -4.35 -24.69 15.15
N GLN A 7 -5.01 -25.78 14.72
CA GLN A 7 -4.72 -26.38 13.41
C GLN A 7 -5.19 -25.54 12.22
N PHE A 8 -6.12 -24.59 12.44
CA PHE A 8 -6.48 -23.58 11.46
C PHE A 8 -5.56 -22.38 11.64
N GLY A 9 -4.32 -22.50 11.16
CA GLY A 9 -3.44 -21.35 11.04
C GLY A 9 -4.14 -20.33 10.14
N LEU A 10 -4.56 -19.19 10.71
CA LEU A 10 -5.04 -18.06 9.93
C LEU A 10 -3.84 -17.58 9.10
N SER A 11 -3.79 -18.01 7.83
CA SER A 11 -2.84 -17.47 6.88
C SER A 11 -3.12 -15.98 6.76
N ASN A 12 -2.15 -15.14 7.08
CA ASN A 12 -2.22 -13.75 6.68
C ASN A 12 -2.33 -13.70 5.15
N LEU A 13 -3.04 -12.70 4.64
CA LEU A 13 -3.20 -12.49 3.22
C LEU A 13 -2.79 -11.05 2.89
N PRO A 14 -2.39 -10.77 1.63
CA PRO A 14 -2.07 -9.42 1.20
C PRO A 14 -3.26 -8.48 1.48
N GLY A 15 -2.95 -7.30 2.01
CA GLY A 15 -3.94 -6.29 2.36
C GLY A 15 -4.56 -6.43 3.75
N ASN A 16 -4.20 -7.46 4.54
CA ASN A 16 -4.68 -7.57 5.92
C ASN A 16 -4.02 -6.52 6.81
N LEU A 17 -4.83 -5.78 7.57
CA LEU A 17 -4.34 -4.98 8.68
C LEU A 17 -3.70 -5.88 9.73
N ALA A 18 -2.55 -5.46 10.25
CA ALA A 18 -1.81 -6.19 11.27
C ALA A 18 -1.37 -5.23 12.38
N LEU A 19 -1.07 -5.77 13.58
CA LEU A 19 -0.51 -5.01 14.71
C LEU A 19 -1.25 -3.69 14.99
N THR A 20 -2.58 -3.71 14.91
CA THR A 20 -3.41 -2.52 15.09
C THR A 20 -3.39 -2.11 16.57
N THR A 21 -2.43 -1.26 16.95
CA THR A 21 -2.36 -0.65 18.28
C THR A 21 -2.62 0.84 18.15
N GLY A 22 -3.89 1.26 18.17
CA GLY A 22 -4.30 2.67 18.06
C GLY A 22 -5.17 2.96 16.83
N PHE A 23 -5.37 4.24 16.52
CA PHE A 23 -6.15 4.69 15.36
C PHE A 23 -5.52 4.15 14.07
N ASN A 24 -6.07 3.08 13.53
CA ASN A 24 -5.75 2.63 12.18
C ASN A 24 -6.12 3.79 11.25
N ASN A 25 -5.12 4.42 10.64
CA ASN A 25 -5.31 5.54 9.72
C ASN A 25 -5.82 4.98 8.39
N VAL A 26 -7.04 4.47 8.42
CA VAL A 26 -7.73 3.84 7.30
C VAL A 26 -8.86 4.76 6.90
N ILE A 27 -8.88 5.16 5.64
CA ILE A 27 -9.86 6.10 5.10
C ILE A 27 -10.65 5.39 4.00
N SER A 28 -11.97 5.44 4.08
CA SER A 28 -12.85 4.97 3.02
C SER A 28 -12.85 5.97 1.86
N CYS A 29 -12.59 5.48 0.66
CA CYS A 29 -12.38 6.27 -0.56
C CYS A 29 -13.25 5.74 -1.68
N LEU A 30 -13.60 6.61 -2.63
CA LEU A 30 -14.23 6.20 -3.86
C LEU A 30 -13.16 5.79 -4.86
N TYR A 31 -13.22 4.56 -5.37
CA TYR A 31 -12.37 4.18 -6.49
C TYR A 31 -12.88 4.82 -7.78
N ASN A 32 -11.97 5.45 -8.55
CA ASN A 32 -12.30 6.32 -9.68
C ASN A 32 -13.40 5.73 -10.58
N PRO A 33 -14.60 6.34 -10.63
CA PRO A 33 -15.76 5.83 -11.39
C PRO A 33 -15.63 6.04 -12.90
N THR A 34 -14.67 6.83 -13.38
CA THR A 34 -14.47 7.11 -14.81
C THR A 34 -13.64 6.05 -15.53
N LEU A 35 -13.11 5.07 -14.79
CA LEU A 35 -12.33 3.96 -15.34
C LEU A 35 -13.24 2.85 -15.88
N ASP A 36 -12.74 2.10 -16.86
CA ASP A 36 -13.40 0.91 -17.40
C ASP A 36 -13.56 -0.19 -16.35
N GLU A 37 -14.62 -1.00 -16.44
CA GLU A 37 -14.94 -2.04 -15.46
C GLU A 37 -13.83 -3.08 -15.25
N ASP A 38 -13.01 -3.32 -16.28
CA ASP A 38 -11.87 -4.24 -16.22
C ASP A 38 -10.70 -3.69 -15.40
N ASN A 39 -10.71 -2.40 -15.09
CA ASN A 39 -9.71 -1.76 -14.27
C ASN A 39 -10.00 -2.00 -12.78
N THR A 40 -9.95 -3.26 -12.33
CA THR A 40 -10.28 -3.62 -10.95
C THR A 40 -9.09 -3.49 -10.01
N LEU A 41 -9.31 -2.95 -8.81
CA LEU A 41 -8.30 -2.77 -7.78
C LEU A 41 -8.16 -4.01 -6.89
N LEU A 42 -6.92 -4.37 -6.52
CA LEU A 42 -6.62 -5.55 -5.71
C LEU A 42 -6.19 -5.18 -4.27
N PRO A 43 -6.45 -6.05 -3.28
CA PRO A 43 -5.93 -5.88 -1.92
C PRO A 43 -4.40 -5.79 -1.88
N GLY A 44 -3.88 -4.83 -1.12
CA GLY A 44 -2.45 -4.56 -1.05
C GLY A 44 -1.90 -3.72 -2.22
N GLU A 45 -2.74 -3.32 -3.18
CA GLU A 45 -2.33 -2.46 -4.28
C GLU A 45 -2.16 -1.01 -3.82
N ALA A 46 -1.16 -0.33 -4.38
CA ALA A 46 -0.86 1.06 -4.09
C ALA A 46 -1.78 2.00 -4.87
N VAL A 47 -2.24 3.05 -4.19
CA VAL A 47 -3.17 4.03 -4.75
C VAL A 47 -2.65 5.45 -4.63
N LYS A 48 -3.17 6.30 -5.51
CA LYS A 48 -2.95 7.75 -5.55
C LYS A 48 -4.28 8.49 -5.49
N LEU A 49 -4.25 9.75 -5.05
CA LEU A 49 -5.40 10.64 -5.19
C LEU A 49 -5.56 11.04 -6.66
N ILE A 50 -6.80 11.14 -7.11
CA ILE A 50 -7.15 11.62 -8.43
C ILE A 50 -8.12 12.78 -8.29
N ASP A 51 -7.87 13.84 -9.05
CA ASP A 51 -8.80 14.93 -9.27
C ASP A 51 -9.52 14.69 -10.61
N LEU A 52 -10.86 14.62 -10.58
CA LEU A 52 -11.70 14.46 -11.77
C LEU A 52 -12.20 15.80 -12.32
N GLY A 53 -11.65 16.92 -11.83
CA GLY A 53 -11.98 18.28 -12.24
C GLY A 53 -13.46 18.57 -12.04
N ALA A 54 -14.14 19.03 -13.10
CA ALA A 54 -15.57 19.37 -13.05
C ALA A 54 -16.48 18.18 -12.72
N SER A 55 -15.98 16.94 -12.83
CA SER A 55 -16.73 15.73 -12.46
C SER A 55 -16.53 15.34 -10.99
N ASP A 56 -15.60 15.99 -10.28
CA ASP A 56 -15.41 15.84 -8.83
C ASP A 56 -16.40 16.74 -8.06
N VAL A 57 -17.69 16.52 -8.32
CA VAL A 57 -18.78 17.26 -7.69
C VAL A 57 -19.01 16.73 -6.27
N SER A 58 -18.32 17.32 -5.29
CA SER A 58 -18.65 17.25 -3.85
C SER A 58 -18.96 15.83 -3.34
N SER A 59 -18.12 14.84 -3.71
CA SER A 59 -18.21 13.53 -3.08
C SER A 59 -17.68 13.61 -1.64
N THR A 60 -18.37 13.00 -0.68
CA THR A 60 -17.99 13.01 0.75
C THR A 60 -16.73 12.19 1.05
N ALA A 61 -16.22 11.43 0.07
CA ALA A 61 -15.07 10.55 0.20
C ALA A 61 -14.01 10.89 -0.86
N PRO A 62 -12.71 10.92 -0.52
CA PRO A 62 -11.63 11.14 -1.49
C PRO A 62 -11.67 10.14 -2.64
N ILE A 63 -11.34 10.59 -3.86
CA ILE A 63 -11.26 9.73 -5.04
C ILE A 63 -9.83 9.19 -5.20
N VAL A 64 -9.72 7.88 -5.38
CA VAL A 64 -8.45 7.20 -5.58
C VAL A 64 -8.40 6.46 -6.90
N GLY A 65 -7.19 6.32 -7.46
CA GLY A 65 -6.92 5.39 -8.55
C GLY A 65 -5.64 4.60 -8.33
N LYS A 66 -5.43 3.61 -9.19
CA LYS A 66 -4.21 2.79 -9.16
C LYS A 66 -2.98 3.64 -9.41
N ARG A 67 -1.93 3.34 -8.66
CA ARG A 67 -0.58 3.76 -9.02
C ARG A 67 -0.01 2.73 -9.97
N SER A 68 0.10 3.06 -11.25
CA SER A 68 0.47 2.11 -12.32
C SER A 68 1.93 2.20 -12.77
N ALA A 69 2.71 3.15 -12.25
CA ALA A 69 4.09 3.36 -12.67
C ALA A 69 4.98 3.82 -11.51
N ALA A 70 6.25 3.42 -11.55
CA ALA A 70 7.27 3.83 -10.59
C ALA A 70 7.56 5.33 -10.63
N THR A 71 7.42 5.95 -11.81
CA THR A 71 7.59 7.40 -12.03
C THR A 71 6.46 8.23 -11.44
N ASP A 72 5.37 7.59 -11.01
CA ASP A 72 4.31 8.27 -10.29
C ASP A 72 4.78 8.53 -8.85
N THR A 73 5.13 9.78 -8.56
CA THR A 73 5.61 10.18 -7.23
C THR A 73 4.49 10.26 -6.20
N SER A 74 3.22 10.23 -6.64
CA SER A 74 2.05 10.42 -5.79
C SER A 74 1.60 9.10 -5.15
N LEU A 75 2.34 8.61 -4.15
CA LEU A 75 1.88 7.49 -3.34
C LEU A 75 1.01 7.98 -2.18
N TRP A 76 -0.28 7.65 -2.23
CA TRP A 76 -1.21 8.03 -1.18
C TRP A 76 -1.44 6.90 -0.17
N GLY A 77 -1.61 5.65 -0.59
CA GLY A 77 -1.81 4.59 0.38
C GLY A 77 -1.92 3.21 -0.23
N VAL A 78 -2.41 2.26 0.55
CA VAL A 78 -2.55 0.86 0.15
C VAL A 78 -3.95 0.35 0.44
N VAL A 79 -4.51 -0.40 -0.50
CA VAL A 79 -5.84 -0.96 -0.39
C VAL A 79 -5.91 -2.04 0.68
N VAL A 80 -6.85 -1.89 1.60
CA VAL A 80 -7.13 -2.88 2.64
C VAL A 80 -7.98 -4.00 2.05
N ARG A 81 -7.67 -5.22 2.45
CA ARG A 81 -8.47 -6.40 2.09
C ARG A 81 -9.85 -6.31 2.75
N THR A 82 -10.90 -6.48 1.95
CA THR A 82 -12.25 -6.71 2.47
C THR A 82 -12.60 -8.20 2.38
N ALA A 83 -13.34 -8.72 3.36
CA ALA A 83 -13.77 -10.13 3.35
C ALA A 83 -14.84 -10.43 2.29
N LYS A 84 -15.49 -9.39 1.75
CA LYS A 84 -16.65 -9.50 0.85
C LYS A 84 -16.28 -9.57 -0.63
N SER A 85 -15.12 -9.03 -1.01
CA SER A 85 -14.67 -9.06 -2.40
C SER A 85 -13.15 -9.12 -2.47
N SER A 86 -12.63 -9.94 -3.39
CA SER A 86 -11.20 -10.00 -3.72
C SER A 86 -10.77 -8.93 -4.72
N THR A 87 -11.71 -8.23 -5.35
CA THR A 87 -11.45 -7.21 -6.37
C THR A 87 -12.46 -6.06 -6.23
N THR A 88 -12.01 -4.83 -6.38
CA THR A 88 -12.88 -3.65 -6.31
C THR A 88 -13.06 -3.04 -7.70
N LYS A 89 -14.31 -2.92 -8.16
CA LYS A 89 -14.64 -2.30 -9.45
C LYS A 89 -14.67 -0.76 -9.35
N PRO A 90 -14.43 -0.04 -10.45
CA PRO A 90 -14.65 1.41 -10.53
C PRO A 90 -15.98 1.84 -9.91
N GLY A 91 -16.00 2.98 -9.21
CA GLY A 91 -17.18 3.51 -8.53
C GLY A 91 -17.56 2.84 -7.21
N SER A 92 -16.82 1.81 -6.78
CA SER A 92 -17.02 1.19 -5.48
C SER A 92 -16.25 1.92 -4.37
N ILE A 93 -16.74 1.82 -3.13
CA ILE A 93 -16.01 2.29 -1.94
C ILE A 93 -14.94 1.27 -1.55
N VAL A 94 -13.74 1.77 -1.24
CA VAL A 94 -12.59 0.99 -0.81
C VAL A 94 -11.93 1.61 0.41
N ASP A 95 -11.48 0.77 1.34
CA ASP A 95 -10.71 1.22 2.49
C ASP A 95 -9.22 1.28 2.15
N VAL A 96 -8.58 2.41 2.44
CA VAL A 96 -7.18 2.67 2.13
C VAL A 96 -6.41 2.91 3.43
N ALA A 97 -5.40 2.09 3.68
CA ALA A 97 -4.47 2.25 4.78
C ALA A 97 -3.45 3.35 4.44
N ARG A 98 -3.26 4.27 5.40
CA ARG A 98 -2.37 5.43 5.32
C ARG A 98 -1.27 5.35 6.39
N ASN A 99 -0.46 6.40 6.45
CA ASN A 99 0.70 6.47 7.33
C ASN A 99 0.39 6.12 8.78
N GLY A 100 1.29 5.33 9.37
CA GLY A 100 1.15 4.78 10.72
C GLY A 100 0.32 3.49 10.78
N THR A 101 -0.26 3.05 9.67
CA THR A 101 -0.96 1.76 9.60
C THR A 101 0.01 0.65 9.22
N VAL A 102 -0.12 -0.51 9.87
CA VAL A 102 0.64 -1.71 9.52
C VAL A 102 -0.22 -2.64 8.69
N ILE A 103 0.28 -3.02 7.52
CA ILE A 103 -0.42 -3.87 6.55
C ILE A 103 0.47 -5.07 6.16
N SER A 104 -0.16 -6.20 5.89
CA SER A 104 0.51 -7.41 5.42
C SER A 104 0.65 -7.37 3.89
N LEU A 105 1.87 -7.49 3.39
CA LEU A 105 2.20 -7.50 1.95
C LEU A 105 3.17 -8.63 1.64
N VAL A 106 3.29 -9.00 0.36
CA VAL A 106 4.14 -10.11 -0.08
C VAL A 106 5.51 -9.59 -0.52
N ALA A 107 6.57 -10.11 0.06
CA ALA A 107 7.92 -9.81 -0.40
C ALA A 107 8.22 -10.58 -1.70
N THR A 108 8.72 -9.88 -2.72
CA THR A 108 9.15 -10.50 -4.00
C THR A 108 10.54 -11.13 -3.93
N ALA A 109 11.30 -10.85 -2.88
CA ALA A 109 12.66 -11.32 -2.66
C ALA A 109 12.99 -11.34 -1.16
N PRO A 110 14.07 -12.04 -0.74
CA PRO A 110 14.55 -11.94 0.63
C PRO A 110 14.85 -10.49 1.01
N LEU A 111 14.40 -10.05 2.19
CA LEU A 111 14.65 -8.70 2.70
C LEU A 111 14.77 -8.69 4.21
N ASN A 112 15.49 -7.70 4.72
CA ASN A 112 15.74 -7.53 6.15
C ASN A 112 14.72 -6.57 6.80
N ARG A 113 14.53 -6.73 8.11
CA ARG A 113 13.80 -5.75 8.91
C ARG A 113 14.42 -4.37 8.77
N GLY A 114 13.61 -3.33 8.71
CA GLY A 114 14.04 -1.95 8.51
C GLY A 114 14.30 -1.57 7.05
N ALA A 115 14.18 -2.51 6.09
CA ALA A 115 14.31 -2.17 4.68
C ALA A 115 13.19 -1.21 4.24
N LEU A 116 13.57 -0.18 3.47
CA LEU A 116 12.61 0.69 2.79
C LEU A 116 12.01 -0.06 1.61
N LEU A 117 10.70 0.01 1.48
CA LEU A 117 9.94 -0.75 0.48
C LEU A 117 9.23 0.18 -0.48
N THR A 118 9.07 -0.28 -1.72
CA THR A 118 8.18 0.33 -2.71
C THR A 118 7.26 -0.76 -3.29
N PRO A 119 6.05 -0.42 -3.76
CA PRO A 119 5.14 -1.39 -4.35
C PRO A 119 5.75 -2.00 -5.62
N ASP A 120 5.49 -3.28 -5.85
CA ASP A 120 5.77 -3.90 -7.15
C ASP A 120 4.59 -3.67 -8.10
N PHE A 121 4.81 -2.85 -9.13
CA PHE A 121 3.77 -2.54 -10.13
C PHE A 121 3.46 -3.71 -11.07
N ALA A 122 4.38 -4.66 -11.22
CA ALA A 122 4.14 -5.85 -12.04
C ALA A 122 3.25 -6.86 -11.31
N ASN A 123 3.28 -6.88 -9.98
CA ASN A 123 2.54 -7.82 -9.15
C ASN A 123 1.83 -7.09 -7.99
N PRO A 124 0.57 -6.67 -8.18
CA PRO A 124 -0.20 -5.97 -7.14
C PRO A 124 -0.26 -6.74 -5.82
N GLY A 125 -0.12 -6.03 -4.70
CA GLY A 125 -0.04 -6.63 -3.36
C GLY A 125 1.36 -7.09 -2.96
N ASN A 126 2.33 -7.02 -3.87
CA ASN A 126 3.73 -7.31 -3.59
C ASN A 126 4.55 -6.04 -3.35
N VAL A 127 5.68 -6.22 -2.67
CA VAL A 127 6.66 -5.18 -2.37
C VAL A 127 8.06 -5.62 -2.75
N ILE A 128 8.85 -4.65 -3.18
CA ILE A 128 10.29 -4.77 -3.48
C ILE A 128 11.06 -3.81 -2.58
N VAL A 129 12.36 -4.05 -2.39
CA VAL A 129 13.23 -3.07 -1.74
C VAL A 129 13.30 -1.82 -2.62
N ALA A 130 13.09 -0.65 -2.02
CA ALA A 130 13.17 0.61 -2.73
C ALA A 130 14.60 0.80 -3.28
N ASN A 131 14.70 1.11 -4.58
CA ASN A 131 15.98 1.43 -5.19
C ASN A 131 16.32 2.90 -4.92
N ASN A 132 17.18 3.12 -3.93
CA ASN A 132 17.62 4.45 -3.50
C ASN A 132 18.51 5.18 -4.54
N ALA A 133 18.85 4.56 -5.66
CA ALA A 133 19.68 5.17 -6.71
C ALA A 133 18.93 6.19 -7.59
N THR A 134 17.61 6.22 -7.52
CA THR A 134 16.75 7.11 -8.32
C THR A 134 15.92 7.99 -7.39
N ALA A 135 16.05 9.30 -7.54
CA ALA A 135 15.43 10.31 -6.67
C ALA A 135 13.89 10.28 -6.63
N ASP A 136 13.24 9.58 -7.58
CA ASP A 136 11.79 9.62 -7.78
C ASP A 136 11.06 8.35 -7.32
N VAL A 137 11.72 7.44 -6.60
CA VAL A 137 11.05 6.22 -6.11
C VAL A 137 10.24 6.55 -4.87
N ALA A 138 8.90 6.65 -5.01
CA ALA A 138 8.04 6.84 -3.85
C ALA A 138 8.13 5.60 -2.93
N VAL A 139 8.62 5.82 -1.72
CA VAL A 139 8.72 4.81 -0.66
C VAL A 139 7.33 4.60 -0.05
N LEU A 140 6.91 3.34 0.02
CA LEU A 140 5.67 2.96 0.68
C LEU A 140 5.81 2.96 2.19
N GLY A 141 6.95 2.48 2.70
CA GLY A 141 7.15 2.32 4.12
C GLY A 141 8.32 1.42 4.46
N VAL A 142 8.27 0.85 5.67
CA VAL A 142 9.37 0.10 6.27
C VAL A 142 8.93 -1.33 6.59
N ALA A 143 9.80 -2.30 6.31
CA ALA A 143 9.60 -3.70 6.69
C ALA A 143 9.77 -3.90 8.21
N LEU A 144 8.73 -4.39 8.90
CA LEU A 144 8.81 -4.79 10.31
C LEU A 144 9.29 -6.24 10.47
N ASP A 145 9.12 -7.05 9.42
CA ASP A 145 9.53 -8.45 9.37
C ASP A 145 10.69 -8.69 8.41
N LYS A 146 11.32 -9.85 8.58
CA LYS A 146 12.31 -10.38 7.64
C LYS A 146 11.60 -11.34 6.69
N ALA A 147 11.81 -11.18 5.38
CA ALA A 147 11.46 -12.20 4.40
C ALA A 147 12.68 -13.08 4.14
N VAL A 148 12.51 -14.40 4.23
CA VAL A 148 13.58 -15.36 3.95
C VAL A 148 13.63 -15.67 2.44
N LYS A 149 12.47 -15.62 1.77
CA LYS A 149 12.32 -15.89 0.34
C LYS A 149 11.21 -15.04 -0.29
N ALA A 150 11.19 -15.05 -1.62
CA ALA A 150 10.05 -14.54 -2.38
C ALA A 150 8.75 -15.28 -2.00
N GLY A 151 7.65 -14.54 -1.91
CA GLY A 151 6.33 -15.06 -1.51
C GLY A 151 6.06 -15.02 -0.01
N ASP A 152 7.05 -14.68 0.82
CA ASP A 152 6.83 -14.53 2.25
C ASP A 152 5.97 -13.29 2.53
N ILE A 153 4.95 -13.44 3.38
CA ILE A 153 4.12 -12.33 3.83
C ILE A 153 4.82 -11.64 4.99
N ILE A 154 5.02 -10.34 4.84
CA ILE A 154 5.67 -9.48 5.82
C ILE A 154 4.73 -8.36 6.26
N ARG A 155 4.91 -7.90 7.50
CA ARG A 155 4.25 -6.70 8.00
C ARG A 155 5.05 -5.47 7.57
N VAL A 156 4.36 -4.50 6.99
CA VAL A 156 4.90 -3.24 6.50
C VAL A 156 4.20 -2.11 7.21
N GLU A 157 4.96 -1.24 7.86
CA GLU A 157 4.45 0.03 8.37
C GLU A 157 4.41 1.03 7.22
N ILE A 158 3.22 1.53 6.90
CA ILE A 158 3.04 2.51 5.83
C ILE A 158 3.60 3.85 6.31
N ASN A 159 4.51 4.40 5.51
CA ASN A 159 5.06 5.73 5.68
C ASN A 159 5.38 6.34 4.31
N THR A 160 4.38 6.98 3.70
CA THR A 160 4.48 7.59 2.38
C THR A 160 5.23 8.93 2.35
N TYR A 161 5.71 9.43 3.50
CA TYR A 161 6.44 10.72 3.60
C TYR A 161 7.94 10.55 3.82
N VAL A 162 8.49 9.35 3.64
CA VAL A 162 9.94 9.16 3.69
C VAL A 162 10.56 9.75 2.44
N TRP A 163 11.11 10.96 2.58
CA TRP A 163 11.97 11.56 1.57
C TRP A 163 13.28 10.80 1.50
N LEU A 164 13.62 10.29 0.30
CA LEU A 164 14.88 9.59 0.05
C LEU A 164 16.11 10.51 0.07
N THR A 165 15.88 11.83 0.03
CA THR A 165 16.88 12.87 0.24
C THR A 165 16.35 13.85 1.29
N PRO A 166 17.11 14.19 2.35
CA PRO A 166 16.73 15.28 3.22
C PRO A 166 16.53 16.55 2.38
N PRO A 167 15.56 17.42 2.70
CA PRO A 167 15.46 18.71 2.04
C PRO A 167 16.82 19.42 2.15
N PRO A 168 17.26 20.15 1.11
CA PRO A 168 18.48 20.93 1.21
C PRO A 168 18.39 21.80 2.46
N ASP A 169 19.40 21.71 3.32
CA ASP A 169 19.47 22.53 4.52
C ASP A 169 19.33 24.00 4.08
N PRO A 170 18.35 24.76 4.61
CA PRO A 170 18.22 26.18 4.30
C PRO A 170 19.49 26.99 4.60
N GLY A 171 20.50 26.41 5.27
CA GLY A 171 21.81 27.00 5.52
C GLY A 171 22.93 26.69 4.52
N SER A 172 22.76 25.85 3.49
CA SER A 172 23.88 25.47 2.59
C SER A 172 23.93 26.27 1.28
N GLY A 173 23.74 27.59 1.36
CA GLY A 173 24.08 28.51 0.27
C GLY A 173 25.53 28.98 0.41
N GLY A 174 26.42 28.39 -0.38
CA GLY A 174 27.75 28.95 -0.69
C GLY A 174 27.71 29.89 -1.88
#